data_AF-A0A832QA19-F1
#
_entry.id   AF-A0A832QA19-F1
#
_cell.length_a   1.000
_cell.length_b   1.000
_cell.length_c   1.000
_cell.angle_alpha   90.00
_cell.angle_beta   90.00
_cell.angle_gamma   90.00
#
_symmetry.space_group_name_H-M   'P 1'
#
loop_
_entity.id
_entity.type
_entity.pdbx_description
1 polymer ?
#
loop_
_entity_poly.entity_id
_entity_poly.type
_entity_poly.pdbx_seq_one_letter_code
_entity_poly.pdbx_strand_id
1 'polypeptide(L)'
;MRVPGIILPLYRQVALLERALETKQIDWSTLGFEYTKTDFRFSATWSDGVWSDGELLTSEVIQLHEGSPALHYAQQCFEGLKAQTAKDGRILLFRPELNCERMQNTADRLSMPRVPPELFLRGIQEAVRANAAWVPPHGSGASLYVRPLLIGVGANMGLRPARQYEFRVMVCPVGPYYKSGGLSAISLAVSEFDRAAPVGLGDVKAGANYPGGLYATRKAQELGANEALYLDAAEHRYIEEAGSANIIIHTRDNKLITPYSRAILPSITRRSIMDIGKHTLGLETEARPIDLRAEIGSFVEVAACGTAAVLSPVGRIWFDGQWHRFYGNGEEVGPVMQQLYDTLCQIQRGECEDNFGWTVPVNLS
;
A
#
# COMPACT_ATOMS: atom_id res chain seq x y z
N MET A 1 -38.23 -2.93 -4.88
CA MET A 1 -38.46 -3.75 -3.67
C MET A 1 -37.11 -4.05 -3.05
N ARG A 2 -36.75 -3.39 -1.93
CA ARG A 2 -35.54 -3.70 -1.17
C ARG A 2 -35.83 -4.94 -0.32
N VAL A 3 -35.03 -5.99 -0.47
CA VAL A 3 -35.03 -7.11 0.48
C VAL A 3 -34.40 -6.58 1.76
N PRO A 4 -35.03 -6.69 2.94
CA PRO A 4 -34.43 -6.23 4.19
C PRO A 4 -33.19 -7.07 4.49
N GLY A 5 -32.04 -6.42 4.71
CA GLY A 5 -30.89 -7.07 5.31
C GLY A 5 -31.27 -7.58 6.69
N ILE A 6 -31.04 -8.87 6.95
CA ILE A 6 -31.31 -9.48 8.25
C ILE A 6 -30.27 -8.93 9.22
N ILE A 7 -30.67 -7.98 10.06
CA ILE A 7 -29.90 -7.57 11.24
C ILE A 7 -29.90 -8.76 12.20
N LEU A 8 -28.74 -9.39 12.38
CA LEU A 8 -28.59 -10.52 13.30
C LEU A 8 -28.62 -10.01 14.76
N PRO A 9 -29.34 -10.68 15.68
CA PRO A 9 -29.35 -10.33 17.10
C PRO A 9 -27.95 -10.43 17.74
N LEU A 10 -27.68 -9.59 18.74
CA LEU A 10 -26.41 -9.48 19.47
C LEU A 10 -25.86 -10.84 19.96
N TYR A 11 -26.70 -11.76 20.42
CA TYR A 11 -26.27 -13.09 20.86
C TYR A 11 -25.78 -14.01 19.72
N ARG A 12 -26.26 -13.81 18.48
CA ARG A 12 -25.73 -14.51 17.30
C ARG A 12 -24.39 -13.92 16.83
N GLN A 13 -24.12 -12.64 17.11
CA GLN A 13 -22.79 -12.05 16.91
C GLN A 13 -21.77 -12.65 17.89
N VAL A 14 -22.16 -12.90 19.15
CA VAL A 14 -21.34 -13.59 20.15
C VAL A 14 -21.07 -15.05 19.79
N ALA A 15 -22.07 -15.80 19.29
CA ALA A 15 -21.85 -17.18 18.83
C ALA A 15 -21.00 -17.27 17.54
N LEU A 16 -20.96 -16.21 16.71
CA LEU A 16 -20.03 -16.08 15.59
C LEU A 16 -18.60 -15.75 16.08
N LEU A 17 -18.45 -14.99 17.17
CA LEU A 17 -17.18 -14.71 17.83
C LEU A 17 -16.55 -15.96 18.48
N GLU A 18 -17.34 -16.82 19.12
CA GLU A 18 -16.84 -18.07 19.71
C GLU A 18 -16.42 -19.12 18.66
N ARG A 19 -16.98 -19.04 17.44
CA ARG A 19 -16.55 -19.85 16.28
C ARG A 19 -15.32 -19.30 15.54
N ALA A 20 -14.85 -18.10 15.88
CA ALA A 20 -13.80 -17.39 15.15
C ALA A 20 -12.36 -17.65 15.65
N LEU A 21 -12.18 -18.52 16.65
CA LEU A 21 -10.86 -18.76 17.27
C LEU A 21 -10.05 -19.90 16.63
N GLU A 22 -10.63 -20.65 15.69
CA GLU A 22 -9.85 -21.57 14.86
C GLU A 22 -9.40 -20.85 13.58
N THR A 23 -8.11 -20.51 13.54
CA THR A 23 -7.42 -20.04 12.34
C THR A 23 -7.73 -20.95 11.16
N LYS A 24 -8.03 -20.36 9.99
CA LYS A 24 -8.30 -21.14 8.77
C LYS A 24 -7.10 -22.04 8.45
N GLN A 25 -7.36 -23.28 8.06
CA GLN A 25 -6.34 -24.23 7.65
C GLN A 25 -5.87 -23.91 6.22
N ILE A 26 -5.01 -22.89 6.11
CA ILE A 26 -4.40 -22.41 4.88
C ILE A 26 -2.91 -22.74 4.94
N ASP A 27 -2.33 -23.17 3.82
CA ASP A 27 -0.87 -23.21 3.68
C ASP A 27 -0.34 -21.79 3.49
N TRP A 28 -0.05 -21.11 4.60
CA TRP A 28 0.41 -19.72 4.62
C TRP A 28 1.72 -19.50 3.85
N SER A 29 2.53 -20.56 3.67
CA SER A 29 3.82 -20.48 3.01
C SER A 29 3.73 -20.37 1.49
N THR A 30 2.61 -20.80 0.91
CA THR A 30 2.38 -20.78 -0.56
C THR A 30 1.56 -19.58 -1.02
N LEU A 31 1.11 -18.73 -0.10
CA LEU A 31 0.34 -17.55 -0.44
C LEU A 31 1.15 -16.60 -1.32
N GLY A 32 0.54 -16.19 -2.44
CA GLY A 32 0.99 -15.05 -3.23
C GLY A 32 0.28 -13.76 -2.81
N PHE A 33 0.27 -12.78 -3.71
CA PHE A 33 -0.52 -11.56 -3.60
C PHE A 33 -1.75 -11.65 -4.52
N GLU A 34 -2.62 -12.63 -4.26
CA GLU A 34 -3.81 -12.92 -5.07
C GLU A 34 -5.09 -12.74 -4.25
N TYR A 35 -6.19 -12.42 -4.93
CA TYR A 35 -7.47 -12.22 -4.24
C TYR A 35 -8.01 -13.56 -3.71
N THR A 36 -8.21 -13.62 -2.40
CA THR A 36 -8.91 -14.70 -1.70
C THR A 36 -10.17 -14.12 -1.05
N LYS A 37 -11.32 -14.73 -1.32
CA LYS A 37 -12.59 -14.33 -0.69
C LYS A 37 -12.55 -14.68 0.80
N THR A 38 -12.47 -13.64 1.64
CA THR A 38 -12.71 -13.72 3.09
C THR A 38 -14.21 -13.60 3.43
N ASP A 39 -14.59 -13.75 4.69
CA ASP A 39 -15.98 -13.92 5.12
C ASP A 39 -16.77 -12.61 5.16
N PHE A 40 -16.14 -11.50 5.59
CA PHE A 40 -16.82 -10.21 5.78
C PHE A 40 -16.06 -9.02 5.17
N ARG A 41 -16.78 -7.93 4.90
CA ARG A 41 -16.26 -6.62 4.50
C ARG A 41 -17.01 -5.55 5.29
N PHE A 42 -16.40 -4.40 5.52
CA PHE A 42 -17.12 -3.24 6.05
C PHE A 42 -17.59 -2.35 4.89
N SER A 43 -18.77 -1.75 4.98
CA SER A 43 -19.23 -0.73 4.03
C SER A 43 -20.01 0.37 4.73
N ALA A 44 -19.76 1.62 4.36
CA ALA A 44 -20.52 2.79 4.75
C ALA A 44 -20.82 3.63 3.51
N THR A 45 -21.99 4.27 3.49
CA THR A 45 -22.44 5.05 2.35
C THR A 45 -22.53 6.52 2.72
N TRP A 46 -22.22 7.38 1.77
CA TRP A 46 -22.41 8.81 1.89
C TRP A 46 -23.52 9.27 0.95
N SER A 47 -24.46 10.05 1.48
CA SER A 47 -25.51 10.72 0.71
C SER A 47 -25.98 11.97 1.42
N ASP A 48 -26.29 13.02 0.67
CA ASP A 48 -26.85 14.28 1.19
C ASP A 48 -26.03 14.89 2.35
N GLY A 49 -24.70 14.82 2.26
CA GLY A 49 -23.80 15.39 3.24
C GLY A 49 -23.48 14.50 4.44
N VAL A 50 -24.11 13.32 4.56
CA VAL A 50 -24.03 12.48 5.76
C VAL A 50 -23.49 11.08 5.41
N TRP A 51 -22.60 10.58 6.26
CA TRP A 51 -22.16 9.18 6.26
C TRP A 51 -23.12 8.32 7.09
N SER A 52 -23.45 7.12 6.61
CA SER A 52 -24.10 6.11 7.44
C SER A 52 -23.14 5.53 8.48
N ASP A 53 -23.68 4.86 9.50
CA ASP A 53 -22.87 4.20 10.53
C ASP A 53 -21.99 3.06 9.97
N GLY A 54 -22.37 2.54 8.80
CA GLY A 54 -21.73 1.40 8.15
C GLY A 54 -22.17 0.06 8.74
N GLU A 55 -21.86 -1.00 8.00
CA GLU A 55 -22.26 -2.37 8.32
C GLU A 55 -21.25 -3.40 7.80
N LEU A 56 -21.30 -4.61 8.38
CA LEU A 56 -20.59 -5.76 7.85
C LEU A 56 -21.41 -6.45 6.76
N LEU A 57 -20.79 -6.62 5.59
CA LEU A 57 -21.33 -7.29 4.42
C LEU A 57 -20.65 -8.63 4.20
N THR A 58 -21.41 -9.64 3.81
CA THR A 58 -20.88 -10.94 3.36
C THR A 58 -20.62 -10.99 1.85
N SER A 59 -21.27 -10.12 1.09
CA SER A 59 -21.07 -10.06 -0.36
C SER A 59 -19.74 -9.39 -0.72
N GLU A 60 -18.98 -10.02 -1.59
CA GLU A 60 -17.80 -9.46 -2.25
C GLU A 60 -18.14 -8.55 -3.44
N VAL A 61 -19.39 -8.58 -3.90
CA VAL A 61 -19.83 -7.84 -5.08
C VAL A 61 -20.19 -6.40 -4.69
N ILE A 62 -19.70 -5.45 -5.48
CA ILE A 62 -20.15 -4.06 -5.46
C ILE A 62 -21.15 -3.90 -6.60
N GLN A 63 -22.42 -3.61 -6.29
CA GLN A 63 -23.44 -3.35 -7.30
C GLN A 63 -23.48 -1.86 -7.61
N LEU A 64 -23.14 -1.49 -8.84
CA LEU A 64 -23.09 -0.09 -9.28
C LEU A 64 -24.14 0.19 -10.32
N HIS A 65 -24.72 1.39 -10.26
CA HIS A 65 -25.48 1.95 -11.39
C HIS A 65 -24.52 2.12 -12.57
N GLU A 66 -24.95 1.82 -13.80
CA GLU A 66 -24.07 1.86 -14.98
C GLU A 66 -23.41 3.22 -15.19
N GLY A 67 -24.11 4.31 -14.90
CA GLY A 67 -23.59 5.70 -14.92
C GLY A 67 -22.73 6.12 -13.71
N SER A 68 -22.25 5.20 -12.87
CA SER A 68 -21.47 5.58 -11.68
C SER A 68 -20.15 6.27 -12.08
N PRO A 69 -19.80 7.44 -11.50
CA PRO A 69 -18.56 8.15 -11.84
C PRO A 69 -17.28 7.33 -11.64
N ALA A 70 -17.28 6.38 -10.70
CA ALA A 70 -16.17 5.45 -10.50
C ALA A 70 -15.88 4.59 -11.74
N LEU A 71 -16.88 4.30 -12.59
CA LEU A 71 -16.74 3.51 -13.82
C LEU A 71 -16.26 4.34 -15.01
N HIS A 72 -16.70 5.59 -15.14
CA HIS A 72 -16.47 6.41 -16.35
C HIS A 72 -15.36 7.45 -16.20
N TYR A 73 -15.20 8.02 -15.01
CA TYR A 73 -14.32 9.16 -14.77
C TYR A 73 -13.25 8.89 -13.70
N ALA A 74 -13.08 7.62 -13.34
CA ALA A 74 -12.12 7.17 -12.32
C ALA A 74 -12.22 7.95 -11.00
N GLN A 75 -13.42 8.41 -10.62
CA GLN A 75 -13.66 9.06 -9.32
C GLN A 75 -13.65 8.01 -8.21
N GLN A 76 -12.44 7.53 -7.90
CA GLN A 76 -12.17 6.47 -6.95
C GLN A 76 -10.75 6.57 -6.38
N CYS A 77 -10.61 6.25 -5.10
CA CYS A 77 -9.32 6.08 -4.45
C CYS A 77 -9.31 4.89 -3.51
N PHE A 78 -8.12 4.46 -3.12
CA PHE A 78 -7.96 3.32 -2.24
C PHE A 78 -6.74 3.48 -1.33
N GLU A 79 -6.71 2.69 -0.28
CA GLU A 79 -5.58 2.58 0.63
C GLU A 79 -5.06 1.15 0.72
N GLY A 80 -3.89 1.01 1.33
CA GLY A 80 -3.24 -0.29 1.50
C GLY A 80 -2.42 -0.32 2.77
N LEU A 81 -2.82 -1.21 3.68
CA LEU A 81 -2.12 -1.48 4.93
C LEU A 81 -2.20 -2.98 5.26
N LYS A 82 -1.47 -3.41 6.28
CA LYS A 82 -1.42 -4.80 6.75
C LYS A 82 -1.88 -4.88 8.19
N ALA A 83 -2.55 -5.99 8.52
CA ALA A 83 -2.76 -6.47 9.87
C ALA A 83 -1.89 -7.73 10.07
N GLN A 84 -1.13 -7.76 11.16
CA GLN A 84 -0.16 -8.82 11.43
C GLN A 84 -0.30 -9.32 12.86
N THR A 85 -0.18 -10.64 13.04
CA THR A 85 -0.18 -11.28 14.35
C THR A 85 1.18 -11.09 15.01
N ALA A 86 1.19 -10.44 16.17
CA ALA A 86 2.37 -10.28 17.01
C ALA A 86 2.68 -11.56 17.80
N LYS A 87 3.89 -11.64 18.36
CA LYS A 87 4.35 -12.81 19.13
C LYS A 87 3.49 -13.11 20.36
N ASP A 88 2.86 -12.09 20.93
CA ASP A 88 1.95 -12.20 22.08
C ASP A 88 0.48 -12.46 21.70
N GLY A 89 0.21 -12.68 20.40
CA GLY A 89 -1.12 -12.98 19.87
C GLY A 89 -1.98 -11.76 19.52
N ARG A 90 -1.53 -10.53 19.83
CA ARG A 90 -2.24 -9.32 19.38
C ARG A 90 -2.20 -9.21 17.86
N ILE A 91 -3.26 -8.66 17.27
CA ILE A 91 -3.25 -8.25 15.85
C ILE A 91 -2.92 -6.77 15.78
N LEU A 92 -1.84 -6.42 15.08
CA LEU A 92 -1.33 -5.06 14.96
C LEU A 92 -1.58 -4.50 13.57
N LEU A 93 -2.04 -3.25 13.51
CA LEU A 93 -2.06 -2.40 12.32
C LEU A 93 -0.84 -1.48 12.35
N PHE A 94 -0.27 -1.20 11.18
CA PHE A 94 0.87 -0.29 11.05
C PHE A 94 0.44 1.07 10.50
N ARG A 95 0.59 2.12 11.32
CA ARG A 95 0.32 3.54 11.00
C ARG A 95 -1.01 3.81 10.27
N PRO A 96 -2.14 3.22 10.69
CA PRO A 96 -3.42 3.37 9.98
C PRO A 96 -3.91 4.83 9.90
N GLU A 97 -3.48 5.69 10.83
CA GLU A 97 -3.74 7.13 10.83
C GLU A 97 -3.17 7.84 9.59
N LEU A 98 -1.97 7.45 9.14
CA LEU A 98 -1.39 8.04 7.92
C LEU A 98 -2.08 7.55 6.64
N ASN A 99 -2.61 6.32 6.66
CA ASN A 99 -3.47 5.85 5.57
C ASN A 99 -4.77 6.68 5.51
N CYS A 100 -5.37 6.99 6.67
CA CYS A 100 -6.55 7.84 6.75
C CYS A 100 -6.27 9.24 6.19
N GLU A 101 -5.18 9.88 6.64
CA GLU A 101 -4.75 11.20 6.15
C GLU A 101 -4.57 11.20 4.63
N ARG A 102 -3.88 10.19 4.08
CA ARG A 102 -3.64 10.10 2.63
C ARG A 102 -4.92 9.83 1.84
N MET A 103 -5.86 9.05 2.38
CA MET A 103 -7.19 8.88 1.76
C MET A 103 -7.96 10.21 1.74
N GLN A 104 -7.93 10.98 2.82
CA GLN A 104 -8.60 12.29 2.88
C GLN A 104 -8.00 13.29 1.88
N ASN A 105 -6.67 13.38 1.81
CA ASN A 105 -5.98 14.21 0.82
C ASN A 105 -6.34 13.80 -0.62
N THR A 106 -6.44 12.49 -0.88
CA THR A 106 -6.88 11.98 -2.17
C THR A 106 -8.35 12.31 -2.44
N ALA A 107 -9.23 12.17 -1.44
CA ALA A 107 -10.65 12.49 -1.55
C ALA A 107 -10.85 13.97 -1.94
N ASP A 108 -10.14 14.89 -1.30
CA ASP A 108 -10.17 16.31 -1.65
C ASP A 108 -9.76 16.55 -3.11
N ARG A 109 -8.64 15.95 -3.54
CA ARG A 109 -8.11 16.09 -4.91
C ARG A 109 -9.08 15.59 -5.97
N LEU A 110 -9.89 14.57 -5.63
CA LEU A 110 -10.90 13.96 -6.50
C LEU A 110 -12.32 14.53 -6.28
N SER A 111 -12.47 15.59 -5.48
CA SER A 111 -13.77 16.17 -5.13
C SER A 111 -14.76 15.13 -4.57
N MET A 112 -14.30 14.33 -3.61
CA MET A 112 -15.08 13.32 -2.89
C MET A 112 -15.21 13.70 -1.41
N PRO A 113 -16.26 13.24 -0.69
CA PRO A 113 -16.36 13.46 0.74
C PRO A 113 -15.21 12.77 1.47
N ARG A 114 -14.61 13.48 2.44
CA ARG A 114 -13.66 12.87 3.36
C ARG A 114 -14.37 11.80 4.19
N VAL A 115 -13.76 10.62 4.32
CA VAL A 115 -14.16 9.62 5.31
C VAL A 115 -13.67 10.11 6.68
N PRO A 116 -14.55 10.27 7.69
CA PRO A 116 -14.14 10.69 9.02
C PRO A 116 -13.11 9.71 9.61
N PRO A 117 -12.08 10.18 10.35
CA PRO A 117 -11.05 9.30 10.90
C PRO A 117 -11.60 8.16 11.76
N GLU A 118 -12.63 8.43 12.56
CA GLU A 118 -13.30 7.44 13.39
C GLU A 118 -14.01 6.36 12.55
N LEU A 119 -14.66 6.73 11.44
CA LEU A 119 -15.30 5.79 10.53
C LEU A 119 -14.26 4.94 9.78
N PHE A 120 -13.16 5.56 9.35
CA PHE A 120 -12.07 4.89 8.66
C PHE A 120 -11.41 3.82 9.54
N LEU A 121 -11.03 4.19 10.77
CA LEU A 121 -10.40 3.28 11.72
C LEU A 121 -11.37 2.19 12.17
N ARG A 122 -12.62 2.54 12.48
CA ARG A 122 -13.65 1.55 12.83
C ARG A 122 -13.86 0.55 11.71
N GLY A 123 -14.03 1.01 10.46
CA GLY A 123 -14.25 0.13 9.32
C GLY A 123 -13.10 -0.86 9.10
N ILE A 124 -11.86 -0.43 9.31
CA ILE A 124 -10.68 -1.32 9.28
C ILE A 124 -10.73 -2.34 10.42
N GLN A 125 -10.92 -1.87 11.65
CA GLN A 125 -10.92 -2.76 12.83
C GLN A 125 -12.06 -3.78 12.77
N GLU A 126 -13.26 -3.39 12.35
CA GLU A 126 -14.39 -4.30 12.17
C GLU A 126 -14.13 -5.32 11.07
N ALA A 127 -13.59 -4.90 9.91
CA ALA A 127 -13.25 -5.81 8.84
C ALA A 127 -12.16 -6.82 9.24
N VAL A 128 -11.15 -6.40 10.00
CA VAL A 128 -10.11 -7.31 10.51
C VAL A 128 -10.68 -8.24 11.58
N ARG A 129 -11.39 -7.71 12.59
CA ARG A 129 -12.00 -8.49 13.68
C ARG A 129 -12.98 -9.53 13.17
N ALA A 130 -13.87 -9.17 12.24
CA ALA A 130 -14.82 -10.11 11.65
C ALA A 130 -14.14 -11.22 10.82
N ASN A 131 -12.89 -11.02 10.41
CA ASN A 131 -12.08 -11.98 9.66
C ASN A 131 -10.85 -12.45 10.45
N ALA A 132 -10.89 -12.45 11.79
CA ALA A 132 -9.74 -12.80 12.63
C ALA A 132 -9.15 -14.19 12.28
N ALA A 133 -9.99 -15.17 11.94
CA ALA A 133 -9.57 -16.50 11.51
C ALA A 133 -8.74 -16.51 10.20
N TRP A 134 -8.80 -15.43 9.40
CA TRP A 134 -8.02 -15.26 8.17
C TRP A 134 -6.69 -14.54 8.39
N VAL A 135 -6.42 -14.04 9.62
CA VAL A 135 -5.17 -13.38 9.94
C VAL A 135 -4.08 -14.44 10.06
N PRO A 136 -2.99 -14.37 9.28
CA PRO A 136 -1.94 -15.37 9.34
C PRO A 136 -1.28 -15.45 10.71
N PRO A 137 -0.87 -16.64 11.17
CA PRO A 137 -0.18 -16.79 12.44
C PRO A 137 1.20 -16.11 12.42
N HIS A 138 1.67 -15.69 13.59
CA HIS A 138 3.02 -15.13 13.75
C HIS A 138 4.08 -16.10 13.21
N GLY A 139 5.11 -15.57 12.53
CA GLY A 139 6.19 -16.36 11.97
C GLY A 139 5.87 -17.05 10.63
N SER A 140 4.64 -16.96 10.12
CA SER A 140 4.28 -17.53 8.80
C SER A 140 4.89 -16.80 7.60
N GLY A 141 5.36 -15.56 7.79
CA GLY A 141 5.78 -14.68 6.69
C GLY A 141 4.64 -14.05 5.89
N ALA A 142 3.39 -14.45 6.15
CA ALA A 142 2.19 -13.88 5.54
C ALA A 142 1.58 -12.75 6.39
N SER A 143 0.67 -11.98 5.80
CA SER A 143 -0.08 -10.91 6.48
C SER A 143 -1.53 -10.84 5.98
N LEU A 144 -2.43 -10.25 6.76
CA LEU A 144 -3.75 -9.89 6.26
C LEU A 144 -3.67 -8.49 5.64
N TYR A 145 -3.76 -8.41 4.32
CA TYR A 145 -3.81 -7.13 3.62
C TYR A 145 -5.19 -6.51 3.76
N VAL A 146 -5.23 -5.23 4.11
CA VAL A 146 -6.46 -4.44 4.27
C VAL A 146 -6.53 -3.43 3.13
N ARG A 147 -7.67 -3.40 2.43
CA ARG A 147 -7.95 -2.53 1.28
C ARG A 147 -9.20 -1.67 1.56
N PRO A 148 -9.01 -0.48 2.15
CA PRO A 148 -10.03 0.56 2.13
C PRO A 148 -10.17 1.13 0.70
N LEU A 149 -11.40 1.39 0.27
CA LEU A 149 -11.79 1.89 -1.03
C LEU A 149 -12.84 3.00 -0.83
N LEU A 150 -12.74 4.07 -1.59
CA LEU A 150 -13.76 5.12 -1.67
C LEU A 150 -14.12 5.35 -3.15
N ILE A 151 -15.39 5.14 -3.51
CA ILE A 151 -15.87 5.20 -4.90
C ILE A 151 -17.08 6.11 -5.04
N GLY A 152 -17.11 6.91 -6.10
CA GLY A 152 -18.30 7.68 -6.51
C GLY A 152 -19.32 6.79 -7.21
N VAL A 153 -20.53 6.71 -6.68
CA VAL A 153 -21.59 5.79 -7.12
C VAL A 153 -22.89 6.53 -7.49
N GLY A 154 -23.82 5.79 -8.10
CA GLY A 154 -25.16 6.27 -8.41
C GLY A 154 -25.29 6.85 -9.83
N ALA A 155 -26.51 7.24 -10.20
CA ALA A 155 -26.82 7.70 -11.54
C ALA A 155 -26.14 9.05 -11.84
N ASN A 156 -25.20 9.05 -12.77
CA ASN A 156 -24.54 10.25 -13.28
C ASN A 156 -24.10 10.04 -14.75
N MET A 157 -24.01 11.11 -15.52
CA MET A 157 -23.50 11.08 -16.91
C MET A 157 -22.72 12.35 -17.28
N GLY A 158 -22.88 13.43 -16.52
CA GLY A 158 -22.07 14.62 -16.69
C GLY A 158 -20.75 14.49 -15.94
N LEU A 159 -19.70 15.16 -16.43
CA LEU A 159 -18.44 15.30 -15.71
C LEU A 159 -18.63 16.22 -14.49
N ARG A 160 -19.01 15.64 -13.36
CA ARG A 160 -19.20 16.31 -12.07
C ARG A 160 -19.03 15.30 -10.94
N PRO A 161 -18.77 15.75 -9.70
CA PRO A 161 -18.72 14.86 -8.55
C PRO A 161 -19.99 14.02 -8.39
N ALA A 162 -19.83 12.76 -7.96
CA ALA A 162 -20.93 11.89 -7.60
C ALA A 162 -21.78 12.53 -6.49
N ARG A 163 -23.07 12.18 -6.45
CA ARG A 163 -23.97 12.58 -5.35
C ARG A 163 -24.00 11.57 -4.21
N GLN A 164 -23.43 10.39 -4.44
CA GLN A 164 -23.38 9.29 -3.50
C GLN A 164 -21.99 8.65 -3.58
N TYR A 165 -21.50 8.16 -2.45
CA TYR A 165 -20.22 7.47 -2.38
C TYR A 165 -20.34 6.22 -1.50
N GLU A 166 -19.50 5.23 -1.75
CA GLU A 166 -19.32 4.06 -0.88
C GLU A 166 -17.88 4.05 -0.36
N PHE A 167 -17.73 4.01 0.96
CA PHE A 167 -16.49 3.64 1.63
C PHE A 167 -16.57 2.16 2.00
N ARG A 168 -15.70 1.34 1.43
CA ARG A 168 -15.68 -0.11 1.65
C ARG A 168 -14.31 -0.58 2.09
N VAL A 169 -14.26 -1.48 3.06
CA VAL A 169 -13.01 -2.13 3.50
C VAL A 169 -13.12 -3.63 3.26
N MET A 170 -12.22 -4.16 2.41
CA MET A 170 -12.04 -5.59 2.23
C MET A 170 -10.68 -6.05 2.75
N VAL A 171 -10.58 -7.31 3.13
CA VAL A 171 -9.35 -7.92 3.63
C VAL A 171 -9.03 -9.21 2.87
N CYS A 172 -7.74 -9.50 2.72
CA CYS A 172 -7.25 -10.67 2.00
C CYS A 172 -5.94 -11.17 2.62
N PRO A 173 -5.79 -12.47 2.94
CA PRO A 173 -4.49 -13.01 3.31
C PRO A 173 -3.54 -12.95 2.11
N VAL A 174 -2.32 -12.49 2.34
CA VAL A 174 -1.27 -12.38 1.31
C VAL A 174 0.07 -12.85 1.85
N GLY A 175 0.85 -13.51 1.02
CA GLY A 175 2.24 -13.81 1.30
C GLY A 175 3.19 -12.71 0.81
N PRO A 176 4.50 -12.98 0.76
CA PRO A 176 5.48 -12.04 0.23
C PRO A 176 5.19 -11.71 -1.24
N TYR A 177 5.38 -10.44 -1.61
CA TYR A 177 5.07 -9.95 -2.96
C TYR A 177 5.98 -10.56 -4.04
N TYR A 178 7.25 -10.84 -3.69
CA TYR A 178 8.20 -11.55 -4.55
C TYR A 178 8.40 -12.98 -4.05
N LYS A 179 8.27 -13.97 -4.95
CA LYS A 179 8.23 -15.41 -4.64
C LYS A 179 9.57 -16.02 -4.20
N SER A 180 10.64 -15.25 -4.18
CA SER A 180 12.03 -15.70 -4.02
C SER A 180 12.43 -16.11 -2.60
N GLY A 181 11.59 -15.88 -1.58
CA GLY A 181 11.93 -16.20 -0.19
C GLY A 181 13.03 -15.28 0.36
N GLY A 182 12.64 -14.27 1.13
CA GLY A 182 13.56 -13.22 1.63
C GLY A 182 13.66 -12.01 0.70
N LEU A 183 14.59 -11.08 0.99
CA LEU A 183 14.91 -9.98 0.08
C LEU A 183 15.65 -10.55 -1.13
N SER A 184 15.03 -10.52 -2.29
CA SER A 184 15.73 -10.68 -3.56
C SER A 184 15.88 -9.33 -4.25
N ALA A 185 17.05 -9.09 -4.84
CA ALA A 185 17.25 -7.94 -5.68
C ALA A 185 16.33 -7.98 -6.91
N ILE A 186 15.58 -6.90 -7.13
CA ILE A 186 14.82 -6.66 -8.36
C ILE A 186 15.67 -5.87 -9.35
N SER A 187 15.23 -5.87 -10.59
CA SER A 187 15.80 -5.07 -11.66
C SER A 187 14.76 -4.06 -12.17
N LEU A 188 15.22 -2.86 -12.51
CA LEU A 188 14.34 -1.80 -13.03
C LEU A 188 14.81 -1.36 -14.42
N ALA A 189 13.91 -0.85 -15.25
CA ALA A 189 14.27 -0.17 -16.50
C ALA A 189 13.64 1.22 -16.54
N VAL A 190 14.42 2.24 -16.89
CA VAL A 190 13.91 3.60 -17.09
C VAL A 190 12.84 3.58 -18.17
N SER A 191 11.66 4.08 -17.82
CA SER A 191 10.51 4.11 -18.73
C SER A 191 10.61 5.29 -19.70
N GLU A 192 10.13 5.07 -20.92
CA GLU A 192 9.84 6.15 -21.87
C GLU A 192 8.48 6.81 -21.60
N PHE A 193 7.70 6.27 -20.65
CA PHE A 193 6.37 6.75 -20.28
C PHE A 193 6.38 7.44 -18.93
N ASP A 194 5.52 8.43 -18.79
CA ASP A 194 5.35 9.14 -17.54
C ASP A 194 4.32 8.47 -16.64
N ARG A 195 4.61 8.44 -15.34
CA ARG A 195 3.64 8.00 -14.34
C ARG A 195 2.58 9.06 -14.08
N ALA A 196 3.02 10.31 -13.93
CA ALA A 196 2.18 11.44 -13.59
C ALA A 196 2.82 12.75 -14.06
N ALA A 197 1.98 13.70 -14.49
CA ALA A 197 2.43 15.06 -14.75
C ALA A 197 2.81 15.79 -13.44
N PRO A 198 3.69 16.82 -13.48
CA PRO A 198 4.20 17.50 -12.28
C PRO A 198 3.13 18.13 -11.38
N VAL A 199 1.98 18.51 -11.95
CA VAL A 199 0.82 19.07 -11.22
C VAL A 199 -0.43 18.20 -11.46
N GLY A 200 -0.21 16.91 -11.70
CA GLY A 200 -1.25 15.91 -11.96
C GLY A 200 -1.85 15.33 -10.69
N LEU A 201 -2.06 14.02 -10.71
CA LEU A 201 -2.60 13.23 -9.60
C LEU A 201 -1.52 12.41 -8.88
N GLY A 202 -0.24 12.63 -9.20
CA GLY A 202 0.83 11.74 -8.74
C GLY A 202 0.97 11.64 -7.22
N ASP A 203 0.76 12.74 -6.52
CA ASP A 203 0.82 12.83 -5.05
C ASP A 203 -0.39 12.25 -4.31
N VAL A 204 -1.39 11.71 -5.03
CA VAL A 204 -2.59 11.10 -4.42
C VAL A 204 -2.79 9.66 -4.84
N LYS A 205 -3.46 8.85 -4.00
CA LYS A 205 -3.64 7.41 -4.22
C LYS A 205 -4.91 7.10 -5.02
N ALA A 206 -5.05 7.76 -6.16
CA ALA A 206 -6.21 7.64 -7.05
C ALA A 206 -6.09 6.40 -7.96
N GLY A 207 -7.22 5.76 -8.27
CA GLY A 207 -7.26 4.64 -9.22
C GLY A 207 -6.74 5.03 -10.61
N ALA A 208 -6.93 6.28 -11.01
CA ALA A 208 -6.48 6.83 -12.29
C ALA A 208 -4.96 6.75 -12.54
N ASN A 209 -4.14 6.65 -11.49
CA ASN A 209 -2.68 6.66 -11.61
C ASN A 209 -2.07 5.31 -12.00
N TYR A 210 -2.83 4.22 -11.91
CA TYR A 210 -2.30 2.86 -12.00
C TYR A 210 -2.33 2.25 -13.42
N PRO A 211 -3.38 2.45 -14.25
CA PRO A 211 -3.47 1.80 -15.55
C PRO A 211 -2.31 2.11 -16.52
N GLY A 212 -1.82 3.36 -16.54
CA GLY A 212 -0.68 3.74 -17.38
C GLY A 212 0.59 2.96 -17.05
N GLY A 213 0.80 2.67 -15.75
CA GLY A 213 1.95 1.90 -15.31
C GLY A 213 1.96 0.46 -15.78
N LEU A 214 0.80 -0.15 -16.02
CA LEU A 214 0.72 -1.54 -16.53
C LEU A 214 1.39 -1.70 -17.91
N TYR A 215 1.33 -0.67 -18.75
CA TYR A 215 1.99 -0.68 -20.04
C TYR A 215 3.50 -0.45 -19.91
N ALA A 216 3.90 0.54 -19.11
CA ALA A 216 5.30 0.83 -18.82
C ALA A 216 6.04 -0.38 -18.21
N THR A 217 5.44 -1.05 -17.22
CA THR A 217 5.99 -2.27 -16.61
C THR A 217 6.19 -3.38 -17.64
N ARG A 218 5.23 -3.57 -18.56
CA ARG A 218 5.36 -4.57 -19.63
C ARG A 218 6.55 -4.27 -20.54
N LYS A 219 6.76 -2.99 -20.90
CA LYS A 219 7.92 -2.56 -21.69
C LYS A 219 9.25 -2.76 -20.95
N ALA A 220 9.27 -2.51 -19.65
CA ALA A 220 10.42 -2.84 -18.82
C ALA A 220 10.70 -4.36 -18.79
N GLN A 221 9.66 -5.19 -18.72
CA GLN A 221 9.78 -6.64 -18.73
C GLN A 221 10.29 -7.20 -20.08
N GLU A 222 9.93 -6.58 -21.20
CA GLU A 222 10.50 -6.90 -22.52
C GLU A 222 12.04 -6.72 -22.55
N LEU A 223 12.60 -5.84 -21.70
CA LEU A 223 14.04 -5.61 -21.54
C LEU A 223 14.68 -6.52 -20.47
N GLY A 224 13.90 -7.38 -19.80
CA GLY A 224 14.35 -8.24 -18.71
C GLY A 224 14.45 -7.55 -17.34
N ALA A 225 13.77 -6.40 -17.17
CA ALA A 225 13.55 -5.79 -15.86
C ALA A 225 12.31 -6.38 -15.15
N ASN A 226 12.23 -6.25 -13.83
CA ASN A 226 11.03 -6.61 -13.07
C ASN A 226 9.99 -5.50 -13.11
N GLU A 227 10.43 -4.23 -13.08
CA GLU A 227 9.55 -3.07 -13.04
C GLU A 227 10.07 -1.86 -13.84
N ALA A 228 9.16 -0.95 -14.18
CA ALA A 228 9.50 0.35 -14.75
C ALA A 228 9.99 1.31 -13.67
N LEU A 229 11.06 2.06 -13.97
CA LEU A 229 11.53 3.21 -13.20
C LEU A 229 11.09 4.48 -13.91
N TYR A 230 10.33 5.33 -13.22
CA TYR A 230 9.89 6.61 -13.73
C TYR A 230 10.88 7.70 -13.37
N LEU A 231 11.13 8.58 -14.33
CA LEU A 231 11.75 9.87 -14.12
C LEU A 231 10.66 10.95 -14.13
N ASP A 232 11.03 12.16 -13.74
CA ASP A 232 10.12 13.30 -13.78
C ASP A 232 9.64 13.57 -15.21
N ALA A 233 8.36 13.83 -15.38
CA ALA A 233 7.73 14.02 -16.69
C ALA A 233 8.10 15.35 -17.38
N ALA A 234 8.84 16.26 -16.72
CA ALA A 234 9.18 17.56 -17.28
C ALA A 234 10.54 17.54 -17.99
N GLU A 235 11.54 16.93 -17.37
CA GLU A 235 12.93 16.91 -17.83
C GLU A 235 13.44 15.48 -18.11
N HIS A 236 12.71 14.43 -17.69
CA HIS A 236 13.13 13.03 -17.78
C HIS A 236 14.54 12.81 -17.20
N ARG A 237 14.77 13.45 -16.05
CA ARG A 237 16.10 13.62 -15.44
C ARG A 237 16.14 13.12 -14.00
N TYR A 238 15.14 13.49 -13.20
CA TYR A 238 15.10 13.18 -11.78
C TYR A 238 14.33 11.90 -11.52
N ILE A 239 14.85 11.02 -10.67
CA ILE A 239 14.18 9.77 -10.28
C ILE A 239 12.85 10.11 -9.57
N GLU A 240 11.78 9.36 -9.83
CA GLU A 240 10.52 9.47 -9.08
C GLU A 240 10.15 8.18 -8.35
N GLU A 241 9.61 7.19 -9.06
CA GLU A 241 9.04 5.96 -8.49
C GLU A 241 9.38 4.75 -9.36
N ALA A 242 9.35 3.55 -8.77
CA ALA A 242 9.46 2.28 -9.49
C ALA A 242 8.13 1.54 -9.45
N GLY A 243 7.44 1.47 -10.58
CA GLY A 243 6.10 0.90 -10.65
C GLY A 243 5.12 1.65 -9.73
N SER A 244 4.79 1.02 -8.61
CA SER A 244 3.92 1.59 -7.56
C SER A 244 4.62 1.79 -6.20
N ALA A 245 5.95 1.76 -6.18
CA ALA A 245 6.80 1.86 -5.01
C ALA A 245 7.76 3.07 -5.10
N ASN A 246 8.16 3.60 -3.95
CA ASN A 246 9.12 4.71 -3.88
C ASN A 246 10.55 4.20 -3.84
N ILE A 247 11.48 5.03 -4.30
CA ILE A 247 12.90 4.72 -4.28
C ILE A 247 13.58 5.28 -3.01
N ILE A 248 14.48 4.50 -2.44
CA ILE A 248 15.45 4.92 -1.42
C ILE A 248 16.85 4.51 -1.88
N ILE A 249 17.83 5.33 -1.55
CA ILE A 249 19.22 5.17 -2.00
C ILE A 249 20.14 5.42 -0.81
N HIS A 250 21.06 4.48 -0.56
CA HIS A 250 22.21 4.70 0.31
C HIS A 250 23.42 5.07 -0.55
N THR A 251 24.09 6.16 -0.19
CA THR A 251 25.17 6.78 -0.97
C THR A 251 26.55 6.52 -0.37
N ARG A 252 27.61 6.72 -1.16
CA ARG A 252 29.00 6.51 -0.72
C ARG A 252 29.45 7.42 0.43
N ASP A 253 28.84 8.60 0.56
CA ASP A 253 29.04 9.51 1.69
C ASP A 253 28.17 9.17 2.91
N ASN A 254 27.62 7.94 2.93
CA ASN A 254 26.86 7.37 4.03
C ASN A 254 25.56 8.12 4.38
N LYS A 255 24.86 8.61 3.35
CA LYS A 255 23.52 9.22 3.49
C LYS A 255 22.45 8.26 2.99
N LEU A 256 21.25 8.40 3.53
CA LEU A 256 20.04 7.76 3.03
C LEU A 256 19.17 8.82 2.35
N ILE A 257 19.10 8.79 1.03
CA ILE A 257 18.36 9.77 0.24
C ILE A 257 17.14 9.15 -0.44
N THR A 258 16.12 9.95 -0.71
CA THR A 258 14.93 9.53 -1.44
C THR A 258 14.43 10.64 -2.38
N PRO A 259 13.88 10.31 -3.55
CA PRO A 259 13.40 11.34 -4.45
C PRO A 259 12.20 12.13 -3.88
N TYR A 260 12.17 13.42 -4.19
CA TYR A 260 11.09 14.34 -3.81
C TYR A 260 10.64 15.16 -5.01
N SER A 261 9.34 15.05 -5.34
CA SER A 261 8.65 15.87 -6.33
C SER A 261 7.15 15.92 -5.97
N ARG A 262 6.40 16.81 -6.64
CA ARG A 262 4.93 16.90 -6.50
C ARG A 262 4.18 15.80 -7.26
N ALA A 263 4.87 14.97 -8.02
CA ALA A 263 4.29 13.84 -8.76
C ALA A 263 4.58 12.50 -8.07
N ILE A 264 5.25 12.48 -6.91
CA ILE A 264 5.55 11.26 -6.15
C ILE A 264 4.49 11.01 -5.09
N LEU A 265 3.99 9.78 -4.98
CA LEU A 265 3.05 9.41 -3.93
C LEU A 265 3.73 9.48 -2.54
N PRO A 266 3.13 10.14 -1.52
CA PRO A 266 3.69 10.19 -0.18
C PRO A 266 3.54 8.83 0.51
N SER A 267 4.54 7.95 0.33
CA SER A 267 4.55 6.63 0.94
C SER A 267 4.83 6.65 2.43
N ILE A 268 3.98 5.92 3.15
CA ILE A 268 4.09 5.65 4.58
C ILE A 268 5.32 4.78 4.84
N THR A 269 5.58 3.78 3.99
CA THR A 269 6.76 2.90 4.11
C THR A 269 8.05 3.69 3.91
N ARG A 270 8.11 4.55 2.88
CA ARG A 270 9.25 5.45 2.66
C ARG A 270 9.47 6.32 3.89
N ARG A 271 8.42 7.00 4.40
CA ARG A 271 8.52 7.86 5.59
C ARG A 271 9.09 7.08 6.78
N SER A 272 8.55 5.90 7.08
CA SER A 272 9.04 5.05 8.17
C SER A 272 10.49 4.60 7.98
N ILE A 273 10.91 4.26 6.76
CA ILE A 273 12.30 3.87 6.48
C ILE A 273 13.27 5.03 6.69
N MET A 274 12.91 6.24 6.23
CA MET A 274 13.73 7.43 6.48
C MET A 274 13.81 7.73 7.99
N ASP A 275 12.70 7.63 8.72
CA ASP A 275 12.68 7.80 10.17
C ASP A 275 13.59 6.77 10.89
N ILE A 276 13.54 5.49 10.50
CA ILE A 276 14.44 4.43 11.02
C ILE A 276 15.90 4.74 10.67
N GLY A 277 16.20 5.09 9.42
CA GLY A 277 17.55 5.43 8.99
C GLY A 277 18.16 6.54 9.82
N LYS A 278 17.37 7.58 10.12
CA LYS A 278 17.80 8.71 10.95
C LYS A 278 17.94 8.35 12.43
N HIS A 279 16.90 7.76 13.02
CA HIS A 279 16.78 7.65 14.48
C HIS A 279 17.34 6.35 15.05
N THR A 280 17.41 5.29 14.25
CA THR A 280 17.89 3.98 14.67
C THR A 280 19.29 3.68 14.11
N LEU A 281 19.53 3.99 12.84
CA LEU A 281 20.83 3.74 12.21
C LEU A 281 21.79 4.95 12.25
N GLY A 282 21.32 6.13 12.66
CA GLY A 282 22.15 7.33 12.78
C GLY A 282 22.62 7.90 11.43
N LEU A 283 21.94 7.57 10.33
CA LEU A 283 22.28 8.06 8.99
C LEU A 283 21.73 9.48 8.79
N GLU A 284 22.45 10.29 8.01
CA GLU A 284 21.88 11.54 7.49
C GLU A 284 20.81 11.20 6.45
N THR A 285 19.62 11.78 6.58
CA THR A 285 18.49 11.51 5.70
C THR A 285 18.08 12.74 4.91
N GLU A 286 17.88 12.59 3.60
CA GLU A 286 17.51 13.70 2.71
C GLU A 286 16.38 13.30 1.73
N ALA A 287 15.42 14.19 1.52
CA ALA A 287 14.42 14.06 0.48
C ALA A 287 14.57 15.23 -0.51
N ARG A 288 15.00 14.95 -1.74
CA ARG A 288 15.29 15.96 -2.77
C ARG A 288 15.14 15.39 -4.18
N PRO A 289 15.14 16.23 -5.25
CA PRO A 289 15.36 15.75 -6.61
C PRO A 289 16.72 15.02 -6.70
N ILE A 290 16.74 13.89 -7.41
CA ILE A 290 17.93 13.06 -7.60
C ILE A 290 18.13 12.87 -9.10
N ASP A 291 19.15 13.51 -9.67
CA ASP A 291 19.47 13.38 -11.09
C ASP A 291 20.09 12.00 -11.33
N LEU A 292 19.36 11.12 -12.01
CA LEU A 292 19.79 9.73 -12.20
C LEU A 292 21.17 9.70 -12.86
N ARG A 293 21.39 10.46 -13.92
CA ARG A 293 22.60 10.36 -14.75
C ARG A 293 23.80 10.99 -14.07
N ALA A 294 23.59 12.13 -13.40
CA ALA A 294 24.66 12.80 -12.68
C ALA A 294 25.08 12.05 -11.41
N GLU A 295 24.14 11.39 -10.73
CA GLU A 295 24.36 10.86 -9.39
C GLU A 295 24.44 9.33 -9.29
N ILE A 296 24.09 8.56 -10.34
CA ILE A 296 24.16 7.08 -10.35
C ILE A 296 25.51 6.56 -9.82
N GLY A 297 26.58 7.27 -10.15
CA GLY A 297 27.92 6.95 -9.76
C GLY A 297 28.15 7.05 -8.26
N SER A 298 27.27 7.67 -7.45
CA SER A 298 27.38 7.80 -6.00
C SER A 298 26.61 6.74 -5.22
N PHE A 299 25.73 5.98 -5.89
CA PHE A 299 24.82 5.04 -5.22
C PHE A 299 25.57 3.76 -4.83
N VAL A 300 25.34 3.29 -3.60
CA VAL A 300 25.90 2.03 -3.06
C VAL A 300 24.80 0.97 -3.02
N GLU A 301 23.68 1.30 -2.39
CA GLU A 301 22.51 0.44 -2.29
C GLU A 301 21.28 1.21 -2.77
N VAL A 302 20.41 0.56 -3.54
CA VAL A 302 19.16 1.14 -4.02
C VAL A 302 18.05 0.18 -3.65
N ALA A 303 16.87 0.68 -3.28
CA ALA A 303 15.70 -0.16 -3.07
C ALA A 303 14.40 0.55 -3.46
N ALA A 304 13.42 -0.25 -3.86
CA ALA A 304 12.03 0.15 -3.96
C ALA A 304 11.30 -0.19 -2.65
N CYS A 305 10.40 0.66 -2.16
CA CYS A 305 9.69 0.46 -0.91
C CYS A 305 8.20 0.84 -0.98
N GLY A 306 7.38 0.10 -0.23
CA GLY A 306 5.92 0.26 -0.19
C GLY A 306 5.24 -0.87 0.59
N THR A 307 3.96 -0.72 0.93
CA THR A 307 3.25 -1.66 1.83
C THR A 307 3.37 -3.13 1.41
N ALA A 308 3.24 -3.43 0.10
CA ALA A 308 3.17 -4.80 -0.40
C ALA A 308 4.50 -5.55 -0.18
N ALA A 309 5.59 -5.00 -0.71
CA ALA A 309 6.92 -5.63 -0.66
C ALA A 309 7.77 -5.20 0.55
N VAL A 310 7.32 -4.21 1.33
CA VAL A 310 8.06 -3.54 2.41
C VAL A 310 9.27 -2.80 1.85
N LEU A 311 10.33 -3.53 1.52
CA LEU A 311 11.56 -3.05 0.88
C LEU A 311 12.06 -4.13 -0.08
N SER A 312 12.42 -3.73 -1.29
CA SER A 312 12.94 -4.61 -2.34
C SER A 312 14.22 -4.00 -2.90
N PRO A 313 15.39 -4.59 -2.60
CA PRO A 313 16.66 -4.10 -3.12
C PRO A 313 16.62 -4.07 -4.64
N VAL A 314 17.28 -3.08 -5.23
CA VAL A 314 17.45 -2.96 -6.68
C VAL A 314 18.88 -3.34 -6.99
N GLY A 315 19.07 -4.47 -7.67
CA GLY A 315 20.39 -4.94 -8.05
C GLY A 315 20.94 -4.24 -9.28
N ARG A 316 20.04 -3.82 -10.20
CA ARG A 316 20.41 -3.13 -11.43
C ARG A 316 19.30 -2.26 -12.02
N ILE A 317 19.68 -1.17 -12.68
CA ILE A 317 18.80 -0.30 -13.46
C ILE A 317 19.27 -0.24 -14.92
N TRP A 318 18.36 -0.46 -15.87
CA TRP A 318 18.60 -0.29 -17.31
C TRP A 318 18.29 1.14 -17.72
N PHE A 319 19.29 1.85 -18.27
CA PHE A 319 19.10 3.14 -18.96
C PHE A 319 20.27 3.40 -19.92
N ASP A 320 20.05 4.28 -20.88
CA ASP A 320 21.04 4.69 -21.90
C ASP A 320 21.76 3.50 -22.58
N GLY A 321 21.03 2.41 -22.81
CA GLY A 321 21.49 1.22 -23.54
C GLY A 321 22.32 0.23 -22.73
N GLN A 322 22.40 0.36 -21.40
CA GLN A 322 23.19 -0.55 -20.56
C GLN A 322 22.60 -0.78 -19.16
N TRP A 323 23.05 -1.86 -18.51
CA TRP A 323 22.72 -2.18 -17.12
C TRP A 323 23.72 -1.55 -16.16
N HIS A 324 23.24 -0.73 -15.25
CA HIS A 324 24.00 -0.19 -14.12
C HIS A 324 23.73 -1.03 -12.89
N ARG A 325 24.78 -1.58 -12.26
CA ARG A 325 24.70 -2.53 -11.13
C ARG A 325 25.14 -1.87 -9.84
N PHE A 326 24.56 -2.29 -8.72
CA PHE A 326 24.83 -1.73 -7.40
C PHE A 326 25.55 -2.76 -6.51
N TYR A 327 25.24 -2.77 -5.21
CA TYR A 327 25.79 -3.67 -4.21
C TYR A 327 25.94 -5.12 -4.70
N GLY A 328 27.09 -5.74 -4.43
CA GLY A 328 27.39 -7.13 -4.82
C GLY A 328 27.20 -7.40 -6.32
N ASN A 329 27.49 -6.43 -7.19
CA ASN A 329 27.25 -6.53 -8.65
C ASN A 329 25.77 -6.81 -9.03
N GLY A 330 24.85 -6.47 -8.13
CA GLY A 330 23.41 -6.70 -8.28
C GLY A 330 22.94 -8.11 -7.89
N GLU A 331 23.79 -8.89 -7.23
CA GLU A 331 23.49 -10.28 -6.82
C GLU A 331 23.27 -10.42 -5.31
N GLU A 332 23.65 -9.40 -4.53
CA GLU A 332 23.56 -9.42 -3.07
C GLU A 332 22.64 -8.31 -2.54
N VAL A 333 22.11 -8.52 -1.34
CA VAL A 333 21.40 -7.50 -0.57
C VAL A 333 22.41 -6.71 0.24
N GLY A 334 22.37 -5.38 0.10
CA GLY A 334 23.23 -4.50 0.86
C GLY A 334 22.89 -4.46 2.36
N PRO A 335 23.89 -4.31 3.25
CA PRO A 335 23.70 -4.35 4.69
C PRO A 335 22.79 -3.24 5.21
N VAL A 336 22.79 -2.04 4.61
CA VAL A 336 21.93 -0.94 5.08
C VAL A 336 20.47 -1.25 4.76
N MET A 337 20.18 -1.69 3.53
CA MET A 337 18.82 -2.07 3.12
C MET A 337 18.30 -3.27 3.92
N GLN A 338 19.17 -4.22 4.26
CA GLN A 338 18.81 -5.35 5.12
C GLN A 338 18.42 -4.88 6.53
N GLN A 339 19.24 -4.03 7.16
CA GLN A 339 18.95 -3.49 8.49
C GLN A 339 17.66 -2.66 8.52
N LEU A 340 17.42 -1.83 7.49
CA LEU A 340 16.19 -1.05 7.36
C LEU A 340 14.96 -1.95 7.23
N TYR A 341 15.03 -3.00 6.41
CA TYR A 341 13.94 -3.96 6.26
C TYR A 341 13.66 -4.72 7.56
N ASP A 342 14.71 -5.26 8.20
CA ASP A 342 14.57 -6.06 9.41
C ASP A 342 13.97 -5.24 10.53
N THR A 343 14.47 -4.01 10.74
CA THR A 343 13.96 -3.10 11.78
C THR A 343 12.48 -2.78 11.55
N LEU A 344 12.09 -2.44 10.31
CA LEU A 344 10.70 -2.14 9.99
C LEU A 344 9.78 -3.35 10.18
N CYS A 345 10.23 -4.54 9.75
CA CYS A 345 9.46 -5.77 9.90
C CYS A 345 9.29 -6.16 11.37
N GLN A 346 10.34 -6.01 12.19
CA GLN A 346 10.27 -6.29 13.62
C GLN A 346 9.27 -5.37 14.32
N ILE A 347 9.25 -4.07 14.00
CA ILE A 347 8.23 -3.14 14.52
C ILE A 347 6.84 -3.59 14.10
N GLN A 348 6.62 -3.85 12.81
CA GLN A 348 5.32 -4.26 12.26
C GLN A 348 4.76 -5.56 12.86
N ARG A 349 5.65 -6.46 13.32
CA ARG A 349 5.30 -7.75 13.93
C ARG A 349 5.33 -7.71 15.46
N GLY A 350 5.64 -6.57 16.07
CA GLY A 350 5.80 -6.46 17.53
C GLY A 350 6.91 -7.37 18.08
N GLU A 351 7.97 -7.61 17.30
CA GLU A 351 9.15 -8.39 17.68
C GLU A 351 10.19 -7.54 18.44
N CYS A 352 10.08 -6.21 18.34
CA CYS A 352 10.87 -5.24 19.09
C CYS A 352 9.98 -4.13 19.68
N GLU A 353 10.54 -3.31 20.55
CA GLU A 353 9.85 -2.16 21.11
C GLU A 353 9.58 -1.10 20.04
N ASP A 354 8.32 -0.67 19.96
CA ASP A 354 7.89 0.37 19.04
C ASP A 354 8.12 1.77 19.64
N ASN A 355 9.37 2.21 19.60
CA ASN A 355 9.80 3.51 20.11
C ASN A 355 9.16 4.71 19.37
N PHE A 356 8.47 4.46 18.25
CA PHE A 356 7.82 5.50 17.46
C PHE A 356 6.30 5.57 17.68
N GLY A 357 5.71 4.57 18.35
CA GLY A 357 4.25 4.48 18.55
C GLY A 357 3.48 4.29 17.24
N TRP A 358 4.02 3.51 16.30
CA TRP A 358 3.45 3.26 14.96
C TRP A 358 2.43 2.11 14.90
N THR A 359 2.44 1.22 15.89
CA THR A 359 1.59 0.03 15.91
C THR A 359 0.31 0.27 16.70
N VAL A 360 -0.82 -0.09 16.11
CA VAL A 360 -2.14 0.05 16.72
C VAL A 360 -2.78 -1.34 16.87
N PRO A 361 -3.07 -1.81 18.10
CA PRO A 361 -3.72 -3.09 18.30
C PRO A 361 -5.18 -3.06 17.83
N VAL A 362 -5.63 -4.13 17.19
CA VAL A 362 -7.04 -4.36 16.87
C VAL A 362 -7.73 -4.95 18.09
N ASN A 363 -8.79 -4.31 18.57
CA ASN A 363 -9.58 -4.86 19.64
C ASN A 363 -10.44 -6.02 19.13
N LEU A 364 -10.27 -7.21 19.71
CA LEU A 364 -11.02 -8.42 19.37
C LEU A 364 -12.20 -8.70 20.33
N SER A 365 -12.27 -7.99 21.46
CA SER A 365 -13.32 -8.16 22.47
C SER A 365 -14.66 -7.57 22.05
#